data_AF-A0A672LV59-F1
#
_entry.id   AF-A0A672LV59-F1
#
_cell.length_a   1.000
_cell.length_b   1.000
_cell.length_c   1.000
_cell.angle_alpha   90.00
_cell.angle_beta   90.00
_cell.angle_gamma   90.00
#
_symmetry.space_group_name_H-M   'P 1'
#
loop_
_entity.id
_entity.type
_entity.pdbx_description
1 polymer ?
#
loop_
_entity_poly.entity_id
_entity_poly.type
_entity_poly.pdbx_seq_one_letter_code
_entity_poly.pdbx_strand_id
1 'polypeptide(L)'
;MKRQCRKAEQMWRKTKLEIHYNIYKDSLRTFNVELGKARQSFFSNLINSNLNNTRTLFATVERLTNPPNQIASEMLSDSKCNEFASFFSEKINNIRKAISTSPSYAEVRHIRPQYQKEDTMSAFEEIDSKILEEIVQHLKSSTCYLDTLPTYFFKRVLNCLEADLLEVVNASLLSGTFPNSLKTAVVKPLLKKRNLDNTILSNYRPISNLPFIGKIIEKVVFNQLNKYLNSNGYLDNFQSGFRPHHSTETALIKIINDIRLNSESGKISVLVLLDLSAAFDTVDHNILLERLENLVGLSGMVIKWFRSYLEGRGYYVSIGEHKSKWTSMTCGVPQGSILAPLLFSLYMLPLSQIMRKNQIAYHSYADDTQIYLALSPNDYSPIDSLCQCIDEINSWMCENFLQLNKEKNEVIAFGNKDEVLKVNAYLDSRGLTTKNQVRNLGVILETDLSFSSHVKAVLKMFFKILYFSKY
;
A
#
# COMPACT_ATOMS: atom_id res chain seq x y z
N MET A 1 44.54 1.38 0.38
CA MET A 1 44.04 1.35 -1.02
C MET A 1 43.32 2.63 -1.47
N LYS A 2 42.08 2.97 -1.06
CA LYS A 2 41.39 4.20 -1.53
C LYS A 2 42.18 5.51 -1.27
N ARG A 3 42.83 5.60 -0.10
CA ARG A 3 43.74 6.72 0.25
C ARG A 3 45.00 6.76 -0.63
N GLN A 4 45.55 5.62 -1.01
CA GLN A 4 46.74 5.54 -1.89
C GLN A 4 46.40 5.94 -3.32
N CYS A 5 45.26 5.47 -3.84
CA CYS A 5 44.77 5.84 -5.17
C CYS A 5 44.55 7.35 -5.29
N ARG A 6 43.95 7.99 -4.27
CA ARG A 6 43.80 9.45 -4.21
C ARG A 6 45.13 10.20 -4.14
N LYS A 7 46.11 9.68 -3.39
CA LYS A 7 47.46 10.27 -3.33
C LYS A 7 48.15 10.21 -4.70
N ALA A 8 48.07 9.08 -5.40
CA ALA A 8 48.62 8.91 -6.75
C ALA A 8 47.91 9.83 -7.77
N GLU A 9 46.59 9.96 -7.67
CA GLU A 9 45.79 10.88 -8.50
C GLU A 9 46.22 12.34 -8.30
N GLN A 10 46.34 12.78 -7.04
CA GLN A 10 46.76 14.14 -6.70
C GLN A 10 48.19 14.43 -7.18
N MET A 11 49.10 13.45 -7.06
CA MET A 11 50.48 13.57 -7.50
C MET A 11 50.57 13.70 -9.03
N TRP A 12 49.84 12.88 -9.78
CA TRP A 12 49.73 13.01 -11.24
C TRP A 12 49.14 14.37 -11.65
N ARG A 13 48.05 14.80 -11.01
CA ARG A 13 47.41 16.10 -11.29
C ARG A 13 48.37 17.27 -11.08
N LYS A 14 49.26 17.18 -10.08
CA LYS A 14 50.26 18.21 -9.75
C LYS A 14 51.43 18.23 -10.73
N THR A 15 51.96 17.08 -11.09
CA THR A 15 53.22 17.00 -11.87
C THR A 15 53.02 16.84 -13.37
N LYS A 16 51.87 16.31 -13.81
CA LYS A 16 51.56 15.96 -15.21
C LYS A 16 52.55 15.02 -15.91
N LEU A 17 53.49 14.41 -15.18
CA LEU A 17 54.44 13.43 -15.70
C LEU A 17 53.78 12.08 -15.98
N GLU A 18 54.21 11.42 -17.06
CA GLU A 18 53.72 10.11 -17.51
C GLU A 18 53.95 9.01 -16.47
N ILE A 19 55.07 9.05 -15.75
CA ILE A 19 55.38 8.07 -14.71
C ILE A 19 54.36 8.10 -13.55
N HIS A 20 53.91 9.29 -13.16
CA HIS A 20 52.88 9.44 -12.12
C HIS A 20 51.49 9.07 -12.63
N TYR A 21 51.22 9.25 -13.93
CA TYR A 21 50.00 8.75 -14.56
C TYR A 21 49.93 7.22 -14.51
N ASN A 22 51.03 6.53 -14.84
CA ASN A 22 51.10 5.07 -14.78
C ASN A 22 50.92 4.55 -13.35
N ILE A 23 51.55 5.18 -12.35
CA ILE A 23 51.36 4.84 -10.92
C ILE A 23 49.89 5.03 -10.49
N TYR A 24 49.23 6.11 -10.93
CA TYR A 24 47.81 6.31 -10.67
C TYR A 24 46.96 5.22 -11.35
N LYS A 25 47.22 4.91 -12.62
CA LYS A 25 46.49 3.90 -13.39
C LYS A 25 46.60 2.51 -12.74
N ASP A 26 47.79 2.11 -12.30
CA ASP A 26 48.02 0.85 -11.61
C ASP A 26 47.33 0.83 -10.24
N SER A 27 47.46 1.90 -9.47
CA SER A 27 46.77 2.01 -8.18
C SER A 27 45.25 1.99 -8.32
N LEU A 28 44.70 2.55 -9.41
CA LEU A 28 43.28 2.54 -9.73
C LEU A 28 42.83 1.13 -10.13
N ARG A 29 43.62 0.43 -10.95
CA ARG A 29 43.35 -0.96 -11.34
C ARG A 29 43.31 -1.86 -10.10
N THR A 30 44.32 -1.80 -9.23
CA THR A 30 44.35 -2.59 -7.99
C THR A 30 43.18 -2.24 -7.07
N PHE A 31 42.86 -0.94 -6.92
CA PHE A 31 41.69 -0.53 -6.13
C PHE A 31 40.38 -1.09 -6.69
N ASN A 32 40.17 -1.06 -8.01
CA ASN A 32 38.97 -1.58 -8.65
C ASN A 32 38.85 -3.10 -8.52
N VAL A 33 39.96 -3.83 -8.65
CA VAL A 33 40.00 -5.30 -8.44
C VAL A 33 39.57 -5.64 -7.00
N GLU A 34 40.16 -4.96 -6.02
CA GLU A 34 39.86 -5.23 -4.61
C GLU A 34 38.45 -4.76 -4.21
N LEU A 35 37.95 -3.68 -4.80
CA LEU A 35 36.55 -3.27 -4.66
C LEU A 35 35.60 -4.32 -5.24
N GLY A 36 35.96 -4.92 -6.38
CA GLY A 36 35.24 -6.02 -6.99
C GLY A 36 35.17 -7.24 -6.07
N LYS A 37 36.33 -7.69 -5.56
CA LYS A 37 36.41 -8.81 -4.59
C LYS A 37 35.60 -8.53 -3.31
N ALA A 38 35.70 -7.33 -2.75
CA ALA A 38 34.96 -6.95 -1.54
C ALA A 38 33.44 -6.95 -1.79
N ARG A 39 32.99 -6.44 -2.94
CA ARG A 39 31.58 -6.50 -3.34
C ARG A 39 31.12 -7.93 -3.52
N GLN A 40 31.87 -8.75 -4.25
CA GLN A 40 31.57 -10.17 -4.44
C GLN A 40 31.44 -10.88 -3.10
N SER A 41 32.43 -10.74 -2.22
CA SER A 41 32.41 -11.32 -0.87
C SER A 41 31.19 -10.87 -0.07
N PHE A 42 30.86 -9.57 -0.08
CA PHE A 42 29.68 -9.04 0.61
C PHE A 42 28.37 -9.66 0.10
N PHE A 43 28.16 -9.72 -1.22
CA PHE A 43 26.94 -10.27 -1.80
C PHE A 43 26.86 -11.79 -1.66
N SER A 44 27.98 -12.50 -1.83
CA SER A 44 28.05 -13.95 -1.59
C SER A 44 27.73 -14.28 -0.14
N ASN A 45 28.30 -13.56 0.82
CA ASN A 45 27.98 -13.74 2.24
C ASN A 45 26.51 -13.44 2.52
N LEU A 46 25.96 -12.36 1.96
CA LEU A 46 24.55 -12.00 2.13
C LEU A 46 23.61 -13.06 1.58
N ILE A 47 23.92 -13.64 0.41
CA ILE A 47 23.14 -14.73 -0.21
C ILE A 47 23.25 -16.00 0.63
N ASN A 48 24.47 -16.42 0.99
CA ASN A 48 24.72 -17.65 1.75
C ASN A 48 24.09 -17.61 3.16
N SER A 49 24.11 -16.45 3.81
CA SER A 49 23.48 -16.25 5.12
C SER A 49 21.94 -16.14 5.06
N ASN A 50 21.35 -16.05 3.86
CA ASN A 50 19.91 -15.86 3.66
C ASN A 50 19.31 -16.86 2.64
N LEU A 51 19.90 -18.05 2.47
CA LEU A 51 19.44 -19.05 1.48
C LEU A 51 17.96 -19.40 1.59
N ASN A 52 17.43 -19.46 2.81
CA ASN A 52 16.02 -19.78 3.08
C ASN A 52 15.12 -18.53 3.14
N ASN A 53 15.67 -17.32 3.00
CA ASN A 53 14.92 -16.08 3.05
C ASN A 53 14.76 -15.51 1.63
N THR A 54 13.77 -16.05 0.90
CA THR A 54 13.44 -15.65 -0.46
C THR A 54 13.27 -14.14 -0.63
N ARG A 55 12.66 -13.45 0.35
CA ARG A 55 12.48 -11.99 0.31
C ARG A 55 13.82 -11.24 0.28
N THR A 56 14.75 -11.63 1.15
CA THR A 56 16.09 -11.01 1.20
C THR A 56 16.89 -11.32 -0.08
N LEU A 57 16.76 -12.53 -0.62
CA LEU A 57 17.39 -12.93 -1.88
C LEU A 57 16.86 -12.09 -3.05
N PHE A 58 15.54 -11.99 -3.22
CA PHE A 58 14.91 -11.17 -4.27
C PHE A 58 15.31 -9.69 -4.15
N ALA A 59 15.28 -9.12 -2.95
CA ALA A 59 15.72 -7.73 -2.74
C ALA A 59 17.21 -7.52 -3.07
N THR A 60 18.04 -8.52 -2.78
CA THR A 60 19.49 -8.49 -3.08
C THR A 60 19.73 -8.53 -4.58
N VAL A 61 19.06 -9.44 -5.29
CA VAL A 61 19.08 -9.53 -6.76
C VAL A 61 18.57 -8.24 -7.39
N GLU A 62 17.47 -7.69 -6.87
CA GLU A 62 16.90 -6.45 -7.39
C GLU A 62 17.91 -5.29 -7.27
N ARG A 63 18.61 -5.18 -6.14
CA ARG A 63 19.65 -4.18 -5.91
C ARG A 63 20.86 -4.33 -6.84
N LEU A 64 21.20 -5.56 -7.22
CA LEU A 64 22.30 -5.86 -8.14
C LEU A 64 21.93 -5.56 -9.59
N THR A 65 20.74 -5.98 -10.00
CA THR A 65 20.24 -5.87 -11.38
C THR A 65 19.70 -4.48 -11.72
N ASN A 66 19.32 -3.71 -10.70
CA ASN A 66 18.77 -2.37 -10.84
C ASN A 66 19.43 -1.47 -9.80
N PRO A 67 20.60 -0.86 -10.09
CA PRO A 67 21.22 0.08 -9.18
C PRO A 67 20.23 1.23 -8.86
N PRO A 68 20.27 1.78 -7.63
CA PRO A 68 19.37 2.87 -7.27
C PRO A 68 19.55 4.03 -8.23
N ASN A 69 18.45 4.50 -8.84
CA ASN A 69 18.46 5.72 -9.64
C ASN A 69 19.05 6.83 -8.76
N GLN A 70 20.14 7.45 -9.21
CA GLN A 70 20.60 8.68 -8.59
C GLN A 70 19.44 9.67 -8.73
N ILE A 71 19.01 10.25 -7.62
CA ILE A 71 18.03 11.32 -7.62
C ILE A 71 18.61 12.42 -8.51
N ALA A 72 17.90 12.78 -9.58
CA ALA A 72 18.36 13.81 -10.50
C ALA A 72 18.68 15.08 -9.71
N SER A 73 19.77 15.77 -10.03
CA SER A 73 20.18 16.97 -9.29
C SER A 73 19.08 18.05 -9.24
N GLU A 74 18.24 18.09 -10.28
CA GLU A 74 17.09 18.98 -10.40
C GLU A 74 15.98 18.69 -9.36
N MET A 75 15.98 17.49 -8.78
CA MET A 75 15.03 17.09 -7.73
C MET A 75 15.48 17.49 -6.31
N LEU A 76 16.72 17.95 -6.15
CA LEU A 76 17.32 18.30 -4.86
C LEU A 76 17.19 19.80 -4.60
N SER A 77 15.99 20.24 -4.20
CA SER A 77 15.78 21.60 -3.70
C SER A 77 14.56 21.68 -2.78
N ASP A 78 14.55 22.69 -1.91
CA ASP A 78 13.38 23.00 -1.08
C ASP A 78 12.18 23.40 -1.94
N SER A 79 12.43 24.10 -3.06
CA SER A 79 11.41 24.45 -4.04
C SER A 79 10.71 23.20 -4.59
N LYS A 80 11.48 22.18 -4.99
CA LYS A 80 10.91 20.94 -5.50
C LYS A 80 10.13 20.17 -4.44
N CYS A 81 10.60 20.18 -3.19
CA CYS A 81 9.84 19.59 -2.08
C CYS A 81 8.49 20.29 -1.89
N ASN A 82 8.44 21.62 -1.97
CA ASN A 82 7.19 22.38 -1.91
C ASN A 82 6.28 22.08 -3.10
N GLU A 83 6.82 21.96 -4.31
CA GLU A 83 6.06 21.56 -5.51
C GLU A 83 5.37 20.20 -5.31
N PHE A 84 6.09 19.20 -4.79
CA PHE A 84 5.50 17.91 -4.43
C PHE A 84 4.42 18.03 -3.34
N ALA A 85 4.67 18.83 -2.30
CA ALA A 85 3.71 19.01 -1.21
C ALA A 85 2.40 19.63 -1.71
N SER A 86 2.50 20.68 -2.54
CA SER A 86 1.36 21.31 -3.21
C SER A 86 0.65 20.33 -4.13
N PHE A 87 1.39 19.63 -5.00
CA PHE A 87 0.81 18.65 -5.93
C PHE A 87 0.01 17.56 -5.21
N PHE A 88 0.57 16.96 -4.15
CA PHE A 88 -0.15 15.93 -3.39
C PHE A 88 -1.40 16.49 -2.71
N SER A 89 -1.34 17.69 -2.14
CA SER A 89 -2.50 18.33 -1.50
C SER A 89 -3.58 18.71 -2.50
N GLU A 90 -3.20 19.35 -3.60
CA GLU A 90 -4.11 19.78 -4.67
C GLU A 90 -4.78 18.59 -5.33
N LYS A 91 -4.06 17.49 -5.55
CA LYS A 91 -4.64 16.26 -6.08
C LYS A 91 -5.81 15.78 -5.22
N ILE A 92 -5.65 15.73 -3.89
CA ILE A 92 -6.71 15.29 -2.98
C ILE A 92 -7.86 16.30 -2.95
N ASN A 93 -7.55 17.59 -2.91
CA ASN A 93 -8.56 18.65 -2.95
C ASN A 93 -9.38 18.62 -4.25
N ASN A 94 -8.74 18.35 -5.39
CA ASN A 94 -9.41 18.24 -6.69
C ASN A 94 -10.32 17.01 -6.75
N ILE A 95 -9.88 15.86 -6.22
CA ILE A 95 -10.73 14.67 -6.10
C ILE A 95 -11.96 14.98 -5.26
N ARG A 96 -11.79 15.57 -4.07
CA ARG A 96 -12.92 15.92 -3.19
C ARG A 96 -13.85 16.94 -3.82
N LYS A 97 -13.33 17.97 -4.49
CA LYS A 97 -14.13 18.95 -5.23
C LYS A 97 -14.95 18.30 -6.34
N ALA A 98 -14.33 17.43 -7.14
CA ALA A 98 -15.01 16.72 -8.23
C ALA A 98 -16.17 15.86 -7.72
N ILE A 99 -15.99 15.20 -6.57
CA ILE A 99 -17.05 14.42 -5.90
C ILE A 99 -18.20 15.34 -5.46
N SER A 100 -17.89 16.46 -4.81
CA SER A 100 -18.89 17.40 -4.29
C SER A 100 -19.69 18.12 -5.38
N THR A 101 -19.16 18.26 -6.60
CA THR A 101 -19.88 18.82 -7.76
C THR A 101 -20.68 17.79 -8.55
N SER A 102 -20.58 16.50 -8.22
CA SER A 102 -21.26 15.43 -8.97
C SER A 102 -22.77 15.41 -8.65
N PRO A 103 -23.65 15.37 -9.67
CA PRO A 103 -25.11 15.32 -9.48
C PRO A 103 -25.61 14.05 -8.77
N SER A 104 -24.74 13.04 -8.59
CA SER A 104 -24.99 11.84 -7.79
C SER A 104 -25.16 12.09 -6.29
N TYR A 105 -24.96 13.32 -5.80
CA TYR A 105 -25.17 13.67 -4.39
C TYR A 105 -26.66 13.76 -3.99
N ALA A 106 -27.58 13.60 -4.96
CA ALA A 106 -29.01 13.61 -4.72
C ALA A 106 -29.55 12.19 -4.40
N GLU A 107 -29.87 11.97 -3.13
CA GLU A 107 -30.81 10.97 -2.59
C GLU A 107 -30.49 9.48 -2.82
N VAL A 108 -29.47 8.93 -2.13
CA VAL A 108 -29.50 7.51 -1.73
C VAL A 108 -29.76 7.45 -0.23
N ARG A 109 -30.87 6.80 0.14
CA ARG A 109 -31.25 6.54 1.53
C ARG A 109 -30.09 5.84 2.23
N HIS A 110 -29.62 6.42 3.34
CA HIS A 110 -28.59 5.82 4.19
C HIS A 110 -28.88 4.34 4.40
N ILE A 111 -28.11 3.46 3.74
CA ILE A 111 -28.03 2.07 4.15
C ILE A 111 -27.28 2.12 5.47
N ARG A 112 -28.01 2.34 6.57
CA ARG A 112 -27.48 2.15 7.91
C ARG A 112 -27.51 0.64 8.15
N PRO A 113 -26.35 -0.02 8.27
CA PRO A 113 -26.33 -1.36 8.79
C PRO A 113 -27.04 -1.38 10.16
N GLN A 114 -28.05 -2.22 10.33
CA GLN A 114 -28.51 -2.60 11.66
C GLN A 114 -27.50 -3.60 12.23
N TYR A 115 -26.37 -3.12 12.72
CA TYR A 115 -25.55 -3.92 13.64
C TYR A 115 -26.18 -3.77 15.02
N GLN A 116 -26.62 -4.88 15.63
CA GLN A 116 -27.10 -4.87 17.01
C GLN A 116 -25.93 -4.48 17.94
N LYS A 117 -26.15 -3.44 18.76
CA LYS A 117 -25.20 -2.92 19.76
C LYS A 117 -25.14 -3.84 20.98
N GLU A 118 -24.61 -5.04 20.83
CA GLU A 118 -24.48 -5.94 22.00
C GLU A 118 -23.13 -5.78 22.69
N ASP A 119 -22.04 -5.55 21.95
CA ASP A 119 -20.70 -5.34 22.51
C ASP A 119 -20.10 -3.99 22.11
N THR A 120 -19.45 -3.32 23.07
CA THR A 120 -18.74 -2.05 22.84
C THR A 120 -17.34 -2.08 23.44
N MET A 121 -16.37 -1.45 22.77
CA MET A 121 -15.01 -1.28 23.28
C MET A 121 -14.83 0.15 23.78
N SER A 122 -14.91 0.35 25.10
CA SER A 122 -14.90 1.68 25.73
C SER A 122 -13.53 2.10 26.28
N ALA A 123 -12.63 1.15 26.53
CA ALA A 123 -11.29 1.37 27.06
C ALA A 123 -10.27 0.45 26.38
N PHE A 124 -9.00 0.91 26.37
CA PHE A 124 -7.87 0.05 26.07
C PHE A 124 -7.35 -0.60 27.35
N GLU A 125 -6.75 -1.78 27.21
CA GLU A 125 -6.00 -2.43 28.27
C GLU A 125 -4.57 -1.86 28.32
N GLU A 126 -4.02 -1.67 29.51
CA GLU A 126 -2.60 -1.39 29.66
C GLU A 126 -1.77 -2.60 29.23
N ILE A 127 -0.57 -2.35 28.73
CA ILE A 127 0.39 -3.41 28.41
C ILE A 127 1.47 -3.50 29.49
N ASP A 128 2.14 -4.64 29.55
CA ASP A 128 3.32 -4.84 30.38
C ASP A 128 4.63 -4.73 29.56
N SER A 129 5.74 -4.75 30.28
CA SER A 129 7.11 -4.80 29.75
C SER A 129 7.32 -5.87 28.68
N LYS A 130 6.78 -7.07 28.90
CA LYS A 130 6.98 -8.22 28.01
C LYS A 130 6.31 -7.97 26.65
N ILE A 131 5.06 -7.53 26.66
CA ILE A 131 4.31 -7.20 25.45
C ILE A 131 5.02 -6.05 24.69
N LEU A 132 5.50 -5.04 25.42
CA LEU A 132 6.24 -3.93 24.82
C LEU A 132 7.50 -4.42 24.12
N GLU A 133 8.32 -5.23 24.79
CA GLU A 133 9.55 -5.80 24.23
C GLU A 133 9.26 -6.61 22.98
N GLU A 134 8.27 -7.52 23.02
CA GLU A 134 7.85 -8.31 21.87
C GLU A 134 7.47 -7.41 20.68
N ILE A 135 6.66 -6.37 20.91
CA ILE A 135 6.28 -5.43 19.86
C ILE A 135 7.50 -4.73 19.26
N VAL A 136 8.38 -4.18 20.10
CA VAL A 136 9.58 -3.45 19.64
C VAL A 136 10.50 -4.36 18.82
N GLN A 137 10.69 -5.61 19.25
CA GLN A 137 11.54 -6.57 18.54
C GLN A 137 10.97 -6.92 17.16
N HIS A 138 9.66 -7.16 17.04
CA HIS A 138 9.02 -7.58 15.78
C HIS A 138 8.78 -6.45 14.78
N LEU A 139 8.68 -5.20 15.24
CA LEU A 139 8.50 -4.06 14.34
C LEU A 139 9.71 -3.89 13.40
N LYS A 140 9.47 -3.45 12.16
CA LYS A 140 10.58 -3.21 11.22
C LYS A 140 11.49 -2.09 11.73
N SER A 141 12.81 -2.28 11.64
CA SER A 141 13.81 -1.25 11.97
C SER A 141 13.89 -0.15 10.91
N SER A 142 12.81 0.62 10.74
CA SER A 142 12.71 1.74 9.82
C SER A 142 12.83 3.08 10.55
N THR A 143 13.97 3.74 10.41
CA THR A 143 14.24 5.04 11.03
C THR A 143 13.47 6.17 10.35
N CYS A 144 12.75 6.95 11.16
CA CYS A 144 12.21 8.25 10.79
C CYS A 144 13.25 9.33 10.97
N TYR A 145 13.23 10.35 10.11
CA TYR A 145 14.11 11.51 10.27
C TYR A 145 13.78 12.31 11.56
N LEU A 146 12.56 12.19 12.06
CA LEU A 146 12.11 12.80 13.31
C LEU A 146 12.45 11.96 14.55
N ASP A 147 12.99 10.75 14.38
CA ASP A 147 13.40 9.93 15.52
C ASP A 147 14.66 10.50 16.16
N THR A 148 14.69 10.58 17.49
CA THR A 148 15.87 11.01 18.25
C THR A 148 17.06 10.07 18.06
N LEU A 149 16.77 8.77 17.89
CA LEU A 149 17.77 7.72 17.71
C LEU A 149 17.43 6.88 16.47
N PRO A 150 18.44 6.41 15.72
CA PRO A 150 18.21 5.40 14.70
C PRO A 150 17.51 4.17 15.30
N THR A 151 16.47 3.65 14.63
CA THR A 151 15.66 2.55 15.17
C THR A 151 16.48 1.31 15.53
N TYR A 152 17.51 0.98 14.74
CA TYR A 152 18.38 -0.15 15.04
C TYR A 152 19.13 0.03 16.37
N PHE A 153 19.50 1.28 16.71
CA PHE A 153 20.19 1.59 17.95
C PHE A 153 19.18 1.64 19.10
N PHE A 154 18.03 2.27 18.89
CA PHE A 154 16.91 2.28 19.84
C PHE A 154 16.59 0.86 20.35
N LYS A 155 16.46 -0.11 19.45
CA LYS A 155 16.21 -1.52 19.81
C LYS A 155 17.33 -2.15 20.66
N ARG A 156 18.59 -1.75 20.46
CA ARG A 156 19.74 -2.29 21.21
C ARG A 156 19.83 -1.75 22.63
N VAL A 157 19.26 -0.57 22.87
CA VAL A 157 19.26 0.10 24.18
C VAL A 157 17.86 0.11 24.81
N LEU A 158 16.96 -0.73 24.32
CA LEU A 158 15.57 -0.78 24.76
C LEU A 158 15.48 -0.98 26.28
N ASN A 159 16.29 -1.89 26.82
CA ASN A 159 16.38 -2.18 28.25
C ASN A 159 16.65 -0.93 29.12
N CYS A 160 17.29 0.11 28.59
CA CYS A 160 17.53 1.36 29.31
C CYS A 160 16.36 2.35 29.20
N LEU A 161 15.48 2.19 28.21
CA LEU A 161 14.38 3.11 27.88
C LEU A 161 13.00 2.48 28.12
N GLU A 162 12.96 1.21 28.51
CA GLU A 162 11.76 0.39 28.53
C GLU A 162 10.69 0.95 29.47
N ALA A 163 11.08 1.31 30.69
CA ALA A 163 10.18 1.84 31.70
C ALA A 163 9.52 3.14 31.23
N ASP A 164 10.30 4.10 30.73
CA ASP A 164 9.78 5.38 30.23
C ASP A 164 8.88 5.18 28.99
N LEU A 165 9.28 4.27 28.10
CA LEU A 165 8.49 3.96 26.91
C LEU A 165 7.16 3.31 27.27
N LEU A 166 7.16 2.40 28.23
CA LEU A 166 5.96 1.73 28.73
C LEU A 166 4.98 2.76 29.32
N GLU A 167 5.49 3.69 30.14
CA GLU A 167 4.69 4.77 30.71
C GLU A 167 4.07 5.65 29.61
N VAL A 168 4.84 6.04 28.60
CA VAL A 168 4.33 6.83 27.46
C VAL A 168 3.23 6.09 26.69
N VAL A 169 3.40 4.78 26.46
CA VAL A 169 2.39 3.96 25.77
C VAL A 169 1.11 3.88 26.59
N ASN A 170 1.21 3.47 27.85
CA ASN A 170 0.03 3.29 28.71
C ASN A 170 -0.67 4.63 29.00
N ALA A 171 0.08 5.73 29.19
CA ALA A 171 -0.50 7.06 29.34
C ALA A 171 -1.30 7.50 28.10
N SER A 172 -0.82 7.20 26.89
CA SER A 172 -1.56 7.44 25.63
C SER A 172 -2.88 6.65 25.59
N LEU A 173 -2.84 5.37 25.96
CA LEU A 173 -4.03 4.49 25.99
C LEU A 173 -5.07 4.97 27.01
N LEU A 174 -4.65 5.21 28.25
CA LEU A 174 -5.54 5.58 29.36
C LEU A 174 -6.14 6.97 29.19
N SER A 175 -5.37 7.93 28.68
CA SER A 175 -5.85 9.31 28.45
C SER A 175 -6.75 9.44 27.22
N GLY A 176 -6.78 8.41 26.36
CA GLY A 176 -7.43 8.45 25.06
C GLY A 176 -6.82 9.50 24.13
N THR A 177 -5.50 9.70 24.17
CA THR A 177 -4.81 10.77 23.42
C THR A 177 -3.55 10.25 22.73
N PHE A 178 -3.47 10.44 21.41
CA PHE A 178 -2.24 10.17 20.66
C PHE A 178 -1.25 11.33 20.80
N PRO A 179 0.04 11.10 21.12
CA PRO A 179 0.99 12.18 21.37
C PRO A 179 1.18 13.13 20.17
N ASN A 180 1.04 14.44 20.41
CA ASN A 180 1.10 15.47 19.35
C ASN A 180 2.44 15.50 18.62
N SER A 181 3.56 15.29 19.33
CA SER A 181 4.90 15.24 18.73
C SER A 181 5.07 14.12 17.69
N LEU A 182 4.22 13.10 17.72
CA LEU A 182 4.27 11.93 16.85
C LEU A 182 3.30 12.02 15.66
N LYS A 183 2.53 13.12 15.54
CA LYS A 183 1.51 13.31 14.49
C LYS A 183 2.06 13.75 13.14
N THR A 184 3.30 14.24 13.09
CA THR A 184 3.91 14.73 11.84
C THR A 184 4.52 13.57 11.05
N ALA A 185 4.16 13.46 9.78
CA ALA A 185 4.75 12.51 8.85
C ALA A 185 5.86 13.14 8.00
N VAL A 186 6.93 12.38 7.73
CA VAL A 186 7.94 12.76 6.74
C VAL A 186 7.63 12.04 5.44
N VAL A 187 7.07 12.73 4.46
CA VAL A 187 6.66 12.16 3.19
C VAL A 187 7.85 12.06 2.25
N LYS A 188 8.11 10.86 1.74
CA LYS A 188 9.13 10.59 0.72
C LYS A 188 8.43 10.26 -0.61
N PRO A 189 8.59 11.10 -1.66
CA PRO A 189 8.07 10.80 -2.98
C PRO A 189 8.73 9.55 -3.53
N LEU A 190 7.95 8.49 -3.77
CA LEU A 190 8.44 7.23 -4.34
C LEU A 190 7.85 7.03 -5.74
N LEU A 191 8.71 6.87 -6.75
CA LEU A 191 8.26 6.62 -8.11
C LEU A 191 7.50 5.28 -8.20
N LYS A 192 6.29 5.30 -8.77
CA LYS A 192 5.37 4.15 -8.86
C LYS A 192 5.99 2.95 -9.58
N LYS A 193 6.74 3.21 -10.66
CA LYS A 193 7.50 2.22 -11.41
C LYS A 193 8.79 2.87 -11.91
N ARG A 194 9.91 2.15 -11.89
CA ARG A 194 11.24 2.71 -12.20
C ARG A 194 11.38 3.24 -13.62
N ASN A 195 10.59 2.74 -14.57
CA ASN A 195 10.62 3.11 -15.98
C ASN A 195 9.70 4.30 -16.32
N LEU A 196 9.00 4.85 -15.32
CA LEU A 196 8.19 6.05 -15.52
C LEU A 196 9.08 7.28 -15.53
N ASP A 197 8.61 8.30 -16.23
CA ASP A 197 9.27 9.60 -16.26
C ASP A 197 9.32 10.21 -14.85
N ASN A 198 10.54 10.56 -14.41
CA ASN A 198 10.83 11.10 -13.10
C ASN A 198 10.55 12.60 -12.99
N THR A 199 10.27 13.28 -14.10
CA THR A 199 9.88 14.70 -14.16
C THR A 199 8.40 14.91 -13.87
N ILE A 200 7.58 13.88 -14.09
CA ILE A 200 6.12 13.92 -13.92
C ILE A 200 5.73 13.58 -12.47
N LEU A 201 5.19 14.56 -11.75
CA LEU A 201 4.81 14.39 -10.33
C LEU A 201 3.75 13.32 -10.08
N SER A 202 2.82 13.12 -11.03
CA SER A 202 1.76 12.12 -10.93
C SER A 202 2.27 10.68 -10.95
N ASN A 203 3.54 10.47 -11.34
CA ASN A 203 4.21 9.17 -11.29
C ASN A 203 4.73 8.82 -9.89
N TYR A 204 4.62 9.71 -8.89
CA TYR A 204 5.08 9.47 -7.53
C TYR A 204 3.94 9.11 -6.56
N ARG A 205 4.29 8.39 -5.51
CA ARG A 205 3.44 8.09 -4.33
C ARG A 205 3.98 8.84 -3.11
N PRO A 206 3.11 9.40 -2.26
CA PRO A 206 3.50 10.06 -1.02
C PRO A 206 3.69 9.03 0.12
N ILE A 207 4.86 8.38 0.20
CA ILE A 207 5.10 7.38 1.26
C ILE A 207 5.43 8.08 2.57
N SER A 208 4.61 7.84 3.60
CA SER A 208 4.78 8.44 4.92
C SER A 208 5.80 7.67 5.75
N ASN A 209 6.89 8.33 6.12
CA ASN A 209 7.81 7.84 7.14
C ASN A 209 7.41 8.43 8.50
N LEU A 210 6.84 7.58 9.36
CA LEU A 210 6.32 7.95 10.68
C LEU A 210 7.32 7.64 11.79
N PRO A 211 7.35 8.44 12.88
CA PRO A 211 8.19 8.20 14.06
C PRO A 211 8.04 6.80 14.64
N PHE A 212 9.14 6.20 15.08
CA PHE A 212 9.16 4.82 15.55
C PHE A 212 8.32 4.61 16.81
N ILE A 213 8.39 5.54 17.78
CA ILE A 213 7.54 5.48 18.99
C ILE A 213 6.05 5.53 18.61
N GLY A 214 5.68 6.36 17.63
CA GLY A 214 4.31 6.41 17.12
C GLY A 214 3.85 5.07 16.57
N LYS A 215 4.71 4.37 15.83
CA LYS A 215 4.44 3.01 15.33
C LYS A 215 4.28 1.98 16.45
N ILE A 216 5.01 2.11 17.56
CA ILE A 216 4.83 1.23 18.73
C ILE A 216 3.41 1.39 19.29
N ILE A 217 3.00 2.63 19.55
CA ILE A 217 1.65 2.93 20.07
C ILE A 217 0.57 2.45 19.08
N GLU A 218 0.73 2.73 17.79
CA GLU A 218 -0.20 2.24 16.75
C GLU A 218 -0.29 0.71 16.75
N LYS A 219 0.81 -0.01 16.97
CA LYS A 219 0.82 -1.47 17.00
C LYS A 219 0.10 -2.03 18.21
N VAL A 220 0.23 -1.39 19.37
CA VAL A 220 -0.51 -1.77 20.59
C VAL A 220 -2.02 -1.60 20.37
N VAL A 221 -2.44 -0.42 19.89
CA VAL A 221 -3.85 -0.15 19.56
C VAL A 221 -4.37 -1.12 18.49
N PHE A 222 -3.58 -1.37 17.45
CA PHE A 222 -3.94 -2.32 16.40
C PHE A 222 -4.18 -3.73 16.96
N ASN A 223 -3.30 -4.22 17.85
CA ASN A 223 -3.44 -5.57 18.41
C ASN A 223 -4.73 -5.70 19.23
N GLN A 224 -5.04 -4.73 20.08
CA GLN A 224 -6.26 -4.73 20.89
C GLN A 224 -7.53 -4.58 20.04
N LEU A 225 -7.54 -3.62 19.11
CA LEU A 225 -8.67 -3.42 18.19
C LEU A 225 -8.89 -4.67 17.33
N ASN A 226 -7.83 -5.27 16.78
CA ASN A 226 -7.96 -6.47 15.97
C ASN A 226 -8.48 -7.67 16.79
N LYS A 227 -8.08 -7.80 18.07
CA LYS A 227 -8.65 -8.83 18.98
C LYS A 227 -10.15 -8.62 19.17
N TYR A 228 -10.58 -7.39 19.44
CA TYR A 228 -12.00 -7.03 19.57
C TYR A 228 -12.78 -7.32 18.27
N LEU A 229 -12.27 -6.91 17.12
CA LEU A 229 -12.94 -7.10 15.83
C LEU A 229 -13.11 -8.58 15.46
N ASN A 230 -12.09 -9.41 15.71
CA ASN A 230 -12.18 -10.84 15.42
C ASN A 230 -13.12 -11.58 16.38
N SER A 231 -13.14 -11.20 17.66
CA SER A 231 -14.01 -11.83 18.66
C SER A 231 -15.49 -11.58 18.37
N ASN A 232 -15.81 -10.44 17.76
CA ASN A 232 -17.18 -10.02 17.43
C ASN A 232 -17.58 -10.22 15.95
N GLY A 233 -16.69 -10.78 15.12
CA GLY A 233 -17.00 -11.04 13.70
C GLY A 233 -17.25 -9.80 12.84
N TYR A 234 -16.70 -8.63 13.19
CA TYR A 234 -16.95 -7.36 12.46
C TYR A 234 -16.23 -7.26 11.10
N LEU A 235 -15.26 -8.13 10.83
CA LEU A 235 -14.50 -8.10 9.58
C LEU A 235 -15.23 -8.88 8.47
N ASP A 236 -15.42 -8.27 7.31
CA ASP A 236 -16.01 -8.93 6.15
C ASP A 236 -15.17 -10.14 5.70
N ASN A 237 -15.80 -11.31 5.57
CA ASN A 237 -15.16 -12.55 5.14
C ASN A 237 -14.47 -12.45 3.76
N PHE A 238 -14.96 -11.58 2.88
CA PHE A 238 -14.44 -11.36 1.53
C PHE A 238 -13.56 -10.11 1.43
N GLN A 239 -13.09 -9.57 2.56
CA GLN A 239 -11.98 -8.62 2.60
C GLN A 239 -10.72 -9.35 3.09
N SER A 240 -9.76 -9.59 2.20
CA SER A 240 -8.51 -10.29 2.49
C SER A 240 -7.31 -9.37 2.76
N GLY A 241 -7.43 -8.07 2.46
CA GLY A 241 -6.33 -7.13 2.59
C GLY A 241 -5.86 -6.97 4.03
N PHE A 242 -4.55 -7.10 4.27
CA PHE A 242 -3.89 -6.81 5.55
C PHE A 242 -4.44 -7.59 6.76
N ARG A 243 -5.01 -8.78 6.53
CA ARG A 243 -5.51 -9.67 7.58
C ARG A 243 -4.59 -10.86 7.82
N PRO A 244 -4.41 -11.30 9.08
CA PRO A 244 -3.74 -12.55 9.40
C PRO A 244 -4.40 -13.72 8.67
N HIS A 245 -3.61 -14.66 8.14
CA HIS A 245 -4.07 -15.85 7.41
C HIS A 245 -4.76 -15.60 6.06
N HIS A 246 -4.82 -14.35 5.59
CA HIS A 246 -5.24 -14.01 4.24
C HIS A 246 -4.03 -13.59 3.39
N SER A 247 -4.12 -13.83 2.08
CA SER A 247 -3.11 -13.39 1.10
C SER A 247 -3.77 -13.06 -0.25
N THR A 248 -3.01 -12.44 -1.14
CA THR A 248 -3.43 -12.26 -2.54
C THR A 248 -3.79 -13.59 -3.20
N GLU A 249 -3.08 -14.67 -2.85
CA GLU A 249 -3.33 -16.01 -3.37
C GLU A 249 -4.68 -16.55 -2.91
N THR A 250 -5.02 -16.42 -1.61
CA THR A 250 -6.32 -16.88 -1.10
C THR A 250 -7.49 -16.17 -1.79
N ALA A 251 -7.35 -14.86 -2.10
CA ALA A 251 -8.37 -14.10 -2.81
C ALA A 251 -8.51 -14.54 -4.27
N LEU A 252 -7.38 -14.71 -4.96
CA LEU A 252 -7.36 -15.19 -6.33
C LEU A 252 -7.92 -16.61 -6.47
N ILE A 253 -7.56 -17.52 -5.55
CA ILE A 253 -8.04 -18.91 -5.55
C ILE A 253 -9.57 -18.93 -5.47
N LYS A 254 -10.18 -18.11 -4.58
CA LYS A 254 -11.63 -18.05 -4.45
C LYS A 254 -12.31 -17.67 -5.77
N ILE A 255 -11.87 -16.58 -6.39
CA ILE A 255 -12.46 -16.08 -7.65
C ILE A 255 -12.24 -17.06 -8.80
N ILE A 256 -11.00 -17.57 -8.97
CA ILE A 256 -10.67 -18.50 -10.05
C ILE A 256 -11.46 -19.80 -9.90
N ASN A 257 -11.61 -20.30 -8.67
CA ASN A 257 -12.40 -21.50 -8.40
C ASN A 257 -13.87 -21.31 -8.80
N ASP A 258 -14.48 -20.20 -8.40
CA ASP A 258 -15.86 -19.89 -8.78
C ASP A 258 -16.03 -19.79 -10.30
N ILE A 259 -15.12 -19.09 -10.98
CA ILE A 259 -15.15 -18.98 -12.45
C ILE A 259 -15.06 -20.36 -13.11
N ARG A 260 -14.20 -21.25 -12.59
CA ARG A 260 -14.06 -22.62 -13.10
C ARG A 260 -15.33 -23.45 -12.90
N LEU A 261 -15.91 -23.43 -11.71
CA LEU A 261 -17.16 -24.13 -11.41
C LEU A 261 -18.32 -23.64 -12.29
N ASN A 262 -18.38 -22.33 -12.56
CA ASN A 262 -19.36 -21.76 -13.48
C ASN A 262 -19.15 -22.27 -14.91
N SER A 263 -17.90 -22.29 -15.39
CA SER A 263 -17.54 -22.81 -16.72
C SER A 263 -17.90 -24.29 -16.88
N GLU A 264 -17.63 -25.11 -15.85
CA GLU A 264 -18.03 -26.54 -15.81
C GLU A 264 -19.55 -26.72 -15.85
N SER A 265 -20.30 -25.74 -15.32
CA SER A 265 -21.77 -25.70 -15.38
C SER A 265 -22.31 -25.09 -16.67
N GLY A 266 -21.47 -24.81 -17.67
CA GLY A 266 -21.86 -24.19 -18.93
C GLY A 266 -22.26 -22.71 -18.83
N LYS A 267 -21.92 -22.04 -17.72
CA LYS A 267 -22.20 -20.62 -17.49
C LYS A 267 -21.03 -19.76 -17.95
N ILE A 268 -21.32 -18.49 -18.25
CA ILE A 268 -20.31 -17.45 -18.48
C ILE A 268 -20.09 -16.70 -17.18
N SER A 269 -18.83 -16.40 -16.85
CA SER A 269 -18.50 -15.54 -15.70
C SER A 269 -18.04 -14.18 -16.18
N VAL A 270 -18.51 -13.11 -15.55
CA VAL A 270 -18.02 -11.74 -15.78
C VAL A 270 -17.32 -11.27 -14.52
N LEU A 271 -16.10 -10.77 -14.67
CA LEU A 271 -15.28 -10.20 -13.60
C LEU A 271 -15.02 -8.73 -13.91
N VAL A 272 -15.29 -7.86 -12.93
CA VAL A 272 -15.01 -6.43 -12.97
C VAL A 272 -14.00 -6.11 -11.86
N LEU A 273 -12.88 -5.53 -12.25
CA LEU A 273 -11.85 -5.00 -11.34
C LEU A 273 -12.09 -3.50 -11.18
N LEU A 274 -12.44 -3.07 -9.98
CA LEU A 274 -12.66 -1.66 -9.64
C LEU A 274 -11.37 -1.05 -9.07
N ASP A 275 -10.92 0.07 -9.65
CA ASP A 275 -9.75 0.85 -9.18
C ASP A 275 -10.23 2.12 -8.46
N LEU A 276 -9.65 2.42 -7.29
CA LEU A 276 -9.95 3.65 -6.55
C LEU A 276 -8.83 4.68 -6.72
N SER A 277 -9.21 5.93 -6.94
CA SER A 277 -8.27 7.05 -7.01
C SER A 277 -7.87 7.51 -5.61
N ALA A 278 -6.62 7.25 -5.23
CA ALA A 278 -6.01 7.74 -3.98
C ALA A 278 -6.78 7.33 -2.71
N ALA A 279 -7.27 6.08 -2.67
CA ALA A 279 -8.20 5.57 -1.66
C ALA A 279 -7.84 5.92 -0.20
N PHE A 280 -6.61 5.62 0.22
CA PHE A 280 -6.14 5.91 1.58
C PHE A 280 -6.04 7.41 1.87
N ASP A 281 -5.73 8.22 0.86
CA ASP A 281 -5.47 9.66 1.01
C ASP A 281 -6.78 10.48 1.06
N THR A 282 -7.91 9.90 0.63
CA THR A 282 -9.21 10.59 0.58
C THR A 282 -10.17 10.22 1.71
N VAL A 283 -9.83 9.24 2.55
CA VAL A 283 -10.65 8.79 3.70
C VAL A 283 -11.09 9.98 4.54
N ASP A 284 -12.40 10.20 4.66
CA ASP A 284 -12.91 11.30 5.47
C ASP A 284 -12.84 10.95 6.96
N HIS A 285 -12.27 11.85 7.76
CA HIS A 285 -12.08 11.61 9.20
C HIS A 285 -13.39 11.56 9.96
N ASN A 286 -14.38 12.38 9.60
CA ASN A 286 -15.66 12.41 10.30
C ASN A 286 -16.46 11.13 10.00
N ILE A 287 -16.52 10.73 8.73
CA ILE A 287 -17.18 9.48 8.32
C ILE A 287 -16.47 8.27 8.96
N LEU A 288 -15.13 8.26 8.99
CA LEU A 288 -14.38 7.18 9.64
C LEU A 288 -14.72 7.09 11.13
N LEU A 289 -14.70 8.22 11.86
CA LEU A 289 -15.04 8.26 13.28
C LEU A 289 -16.49 7.82 13.53
N GLU A 290 -17.44 8.29 12.72
CA GLU A 290 -18.84 7.87 12.80
C GLU A 290 -18.99 6.35 12.62
N ARG A 291 -18.25 5.75 11.68
CA ARG A 291 -18.26 4.29 11.44
C ARG A 291 -17.65 3.52 12.61
N LEU A 292 -16.52 4.00 13.13
CA LEU A 292 -15.88 3.40 14.29
C LEU A 292 -16.82 3.42 15.51
N GLU A 293 -17.55 4.51 15.71
CA GLU A 293 -18.48 4.64 16.83
C GLU A 293 -19.78 3.84 16.64
N ASN A 294 -20.45 4.05 15.50
CA ASN A 294 -21.82 3.58 15.30
C ASN A 294 -21.92 2.18 14.67
N LEU A 295 -20.93 1.75 13.89
CA LEU A 295 -20.96 0.43 13.24
C LEU A 295 -20.09 -0.59 13.96
N VAL A 296 -18.91 -0.17 14.42
CA VAL A 296 -17.94 -1.06 15.08
C VAL A 296 -18.16 -1.12 16.60
N GLY A 297 -18.81 -0.11 17.19
CA GLY A 297 -19.10 -0.07 18.63
C GLY A 297 -17.93 0.44 19.48
N LEU A 298 -17.02 1.25 18.92
CA LEU A 298 -15.98 1.91 19.71
C LEU A 298 -16.57 3.09 20.48
N SER A 299 -16.28 3.18 21.78
CA SER A 299 -16.84 4.22 22.64
C SER A 299 -15.81 4.73 23.66
N GLY A 300 -16.21 5.63 24.55
CA GLY A 300 -15.39 6.07 25.68
C GLY A 300 -14.00 6.61 25.28
N MET A 301 -12.96 6.11 25.94
CA MET A 301 -11.58 6.53 25.70
C MET A 301 -11.03 6.04 24.35
N VAL A 302 -11.56 4.93 23.83
CA VAL A 302 -11.12 4.35 22.56
C VAL A 302 -11.47 5.27 21.40
N ILE A 303 -12.72 5.71 21.29
CA ILE A 303 -13.11 6.63 20.20
C ILE A 303 -12.45 8.01 20.36
N LYS A 304 -12.25 8.48 21.60
CA LYS A 304 -11.47 9.69 21.90
C LYS A 304 -10.04 9.58 21.39
N TRP A 305 -9.40 8.42 21.56
CA TRP A 305 -8.07 8.16 21.06
C TRP A 305 -8.00 8.23 19.54
N PHE A 306 -8.95 7.61 18.82
CA PHE A 306 -8.99 7.67 17.36
C PHE A 306 -9.22 9.09 16.84
N ARG A 307 -10.08 9.87 17.51
CA ARG A 307 -10.26 11.29 17.22
C ARG A 307 -8.95 12.05 17.38
N SER A 308 -8.28 11.89 18.53
CA SER A 308 -6.96 12.48 18.77
C SER A 308 -5.90 12.02 17.77
N TYR A 309 -5.92 10.75 17.36
CA TYR A 309 -4.99 10.18 16.40
C TYR A 309 -5.12 10.82 15.01
N LEU A 310 -6.34 11.12 14.56
CA LEU A 310 -6.64 11.69 13.24
C LEU A 310 -6.51 13.22 13.21
N GLU A 311 -6.86 13.91 14.30
CA GLU A 311 -6.86 15.38 14.38
C GLU A 311 -5.46 15.98 14.53
N GLY A 312 -5.27 17.16 13.90
CA GLY A 312 -4.03 17.93 14.02
C GLY A 312 -2.83 17.27 13.36
N ARG A 313 -3.06 16.39 12.38
CA ARG A 313 -2.00 15.75 11.61
C ARG A 313 -1.54 16.65 10.47
N GLY A 314 -0.30 16.43 10.07
CA GLY A 314 0.27 17.05 8.88
C GLY A 314 1.55 16.36 8.47
N TYR A 315 2.13 16.86 7.38
CA TYR A 315 3.35 16.30 6.83
C TYR A 315 4.23 17.37 6.22
N TYR A 316 5.49 17.01 5.99
CA TYR A 316 6.34 17.72 5.04
C TYR A 316 7.00 16.70 4.10
N VAL A 317 7.25 17.13 2.86
CA VAL A 317 7.97 16.34 1.86
C VAL A 317 9.47 16.49 2.09
N SER A 318 10.21 15.39 2.01
CA SER A 318 11.68 15.39 2.12
C SER A 318 12.34 14.62 0.97
N ILE A 319 13.30 15.27 0.32
CA ILE A 319 14.10 14.71 -0.78
C ILE A 319 15.58 15.06 -0.52
N GLY A 320 16.39 14.04 -0.23
CA GLY A 320 17.76 14.27 0.24
C GLY A 320 17.76 15.05 1.56
N GLU A 321 18.52 16.14 1.62
CA GLU A 321 18.56 17.05 2.79
C GLU A 321 17.50 18.17 2.73
N HIS A 322 16.75 18.26 1.62
CA HIS A 322 15.76 19.31 1.39
C HIS A 322 14.39 18.96 1.96
N LYS A 323 13.62 19.99 2.32
CA LYS A 323 12.30 19.84 2.94
C LYS A 323 11.31 20.87 2.43
N SER A 324 10.04 20.49 2.35
CA SER A 324 8.94 21.42 2.12
C SER A 324 8.55 22.15 3.41
N LYS A 325 7.68 23.15 3.27
CA LYS A 325 6.88 23.64 4.39
C LYS A 325 5.99 22.52 4.93
N TRP A 326 5.63 22.65 6.20
CA TRP A 326 4.65 21.78 6.83
C TRP A 326 3.25 22.06 6.25
N THR A 327 2.53 20.99 5.95
CA THR A 327 1.19 21.04 5.36
C THR A 327 0.23 20.26 6.26
N SER A 328 -0.92 20.89 6.57
CA SER A 328 -1.98 20.24 7.33
C SER A 328 -2.67 19.16 6.50
N MET A 329 -3.02 18.05 7.13
CA MET A 329 -3.74 16.94 6.53
C MET A 329 -5.16 16.87 7.10
N THR A 330 -6.16 17.21 6.27
CA THR A 330 -7.57 17.30 6.68
C THR A 330 -8.37 16.02 6.42
N CYS A 331 -7.80 15.09 5.65
CA CYS A 331 -8.38 13.78 5.36
C CYS A 331 -7.27 12.78 5.02
N GLY A 332 -7.65 11.52 4.90
CA GLY A 332 -6.77 10.40 4.61
C GLY A 332 -6.15 9.79 5.86
N VAL A 333 -5.61 8.59 5.69
CA VAL A 333 -4.80 7.89 6.69
C VAL A 333 -3.38 7.71 6.13
N PRO A 334 -2.31 7.90 6.92
CA PRO A 334 -0.95 7.94 6.38
C PRO A 334 -0.52 6.63 5.70
N GLN A 335 -0.05 6.69 4.44
CA GLN A 335 0.52 5.54 3.72
C GLN A 335 1.85 5.09 4.35
N GLY A 336 1.79 4.12 5.27
CA GLY A 336 2.92 3.67 6.08
C GLY A 336 2.61 3.58 7.58
N SER A 337 1.41 4.01 7.99
CA SER A 337 0.83 3.70 9.30
C SER A 337 0.48 2.22 9.40
N ILE A 338 0.55 1.69 10.63
CA ILE A 338 0.14 0.33 10.97
C ILE A 338 -1.39 0.23 11.01
N LEU A 339 -2.07 1.28 11.49
CA LEU A 339 -3.52 1.33 11.60
C LEU A 339 -4.21 1.63 10.26
N ALA A 340 -3.56 2.37 9.35
CA ALA A 340 -4.16 2.81 8.09
C ALA A 340 -4.88 1.70 7.30
N PRO A 341 -4.29 0.49 7.09
CA PRO A 341 -4.99 -0.62 6.45
C PRO A 341 -6.29 -1.04 7.14
N LEU A 342 -6.25 -1.24 8.46
CA LEU A 342 -7.40 -1.68 9.23
C LEU A 342 -8.51 -0.62 9.21
N LEU A 343 -8.14 0.64 9.42
CA LEU A 343 -9.07 1.77 9.36
C LEU A 343 -9.73 1.89 7.99
N PHE A 344 -8.98 1.67 6.91
CA PHE A 344 -9.54 1.64 5.56
C PHE A 344 -10.51 0.47 5.37
N SER A 345 -10.16 -0.74 5.84
CA SER A 345 -11.10 -1.87 5.79
C SER A 345 -12.40 -1.61 6.55
N LEU A 346 -12.32 -0.99 7.74
CA LEU A 346 -13.50 -0.59 8.53
C LEU A 346 -14.32 0.51 7.83
N TYR A 347 -13.65 1.44 7.15
CA TYR A 347 -14.31 2.42 6.29
C TYR A 347 -15.12 1.71 5.19
N MET A 348 -14.57 0.67 4.57
CA MET A 348 -15.20 -0.02 3.44
C MET A 348 -16.33 -1.00 3.81
N LEU A 349 -16.57 -1.28 5.11
CA LEU A 349 -17.53 -2.32 5.54
C LEU A 349 -18.92 -2.24 4.88
N PRO A 350 -19.58 -1.07 4.78
CA PRO A 350 -20.93 -0.99 4.21
C PRO A 350 -21.01 -1.34 2.72
N LEU A 351 -19.90 -1.21 1.97
CA LEU A 351 -19.87 -1.45 0.52
C LEU A 351 -20.37 -2.87 0.17
N SER A 352 -20.02 -3.83 1.02
CA SER A 352 -20.39 -5.24 0.86
C SER A 352 -21.91 -5.48 0.83
N GLN A 353 -22.68 -4.62 1.50
CA GLN A 353 -24.14 -4.72 1.53
C GLN A 353 -24.76 -4.38 0.18
N ILE A 354 -24.16 -3.43 -0.57
CA ILE A 354 -24.59 -3.08 -1.92
C ILE A 354 -24.41 -4.29 -2.85
N MET A 355 -23.25 -4.94 -2.77
CA MET A 355 -22.94 -6.12 -3.58
C MET A 355 -23.90 -7.27 -3.27
N ARG A 356 -24.14 -7.57 -1.98
CA ARG A 356 -25.08 -8.62 -1.56
C ARG A 356 -26.53 -8.33 -1.97
N LYS A 357 -26.98 -7.08 -1.83
CA LYS A 357 -28.33 -6.64 -2.24
C LYS A 357 -28.57 -6.91 -3.73
N ASN A 358 -27.56 -6.64 -4.57
CA ASN A 358 -27.63 -6.86 -6.01
C ASN A 358 -27.27 -8.30 -6.43
N GLN A 359 -27.08 -9.22 -5.48
CA GLN A 359 -26.67 -10.62 -5.73
C GLN A 359 -25.36 -10.75 -6.52
N ILE A 360 -24.45 -9.81 -6.32
CA ILE A 360 -23.13 -9.77 -6.96
C ILE A 360 -22.10 -10.36 -6.00
N ALA A 361 -21.35 -11.36 -6.46
CA ALA A 361 -20.24 -11.91 -5.70
C ALA A 361 -19.07 -10.94 -5.74
N TYR A 362 -18.26 -10.93 -4.67
CA TYR A 362 -17.16 -9.98 -4.55
C TYR A 362 -15.99 -10.56 -3.76
N HIS A 363 -14.83 -9.95 -3.96
CA HIS A 363 -13.65 -10.12 -3.10
C HIS A 363 -12.84 -8.84 -3.13
N SER A 364 -12.56 -8.27 -1.97
CA SER A 364 -11.69 -7.10 -1.83
C SER A 364 -10.34 -7.49 -1.24
N TYR A 365 -9.29 -6.82 -1.69
CA TYR A 365 -7.97 -6.83 -1.08
C TYR A 365 -7.52 -5.38 -0.88
N ALA A 366 -7.73 -4.86 0.33
CA ALA A 366 -7.58 -3.44 0.62
C ALA A 366 -8.48 -2.58 -0.28
N ASP A 367 -7.92 -1.67 -1.08
CA ASP A 367 -8.62 -0.83 -2.04
C ASP A 367 -8.96 -1.55 -3.36
N ASP A 368 -8.25 -2.62 -3.72
CA ASP A 368 -8.57 -3.43 -4.91
C ASP A 368 -9.87 -4.20 -4.67
N THR A 369 -10.96 -3.81 -5.34
CA THR A 369 -12.27 -4.45 -5.20
C THR A 369 -12.64 -5.19 -6.48
N GLN A 370 -12.87 -6.49 -6.36
CA GLN A 370 -13.28 -7.35 -7.47
C GLN A 370 -14.74 -7.73 -7.27
N ILE A 371 -15.57 -7.51 -8.29
CA ILE A 371 -16.96 -7.98 -8.31
C ILE A 371 -17.16 -8.90 -9.51
N TYR A 372 -17.95 -9.94 -9.33
CA TYR A 372 -18.16 -10.95 -10.35
C TYR A 372 -19.52 -11.62 -10.22
N LEU A 373 -19.96 -12.18 -11.33
CA LEU A 373 -21.22 -12.93 -11.42
C LEU A 373 -21.09 -14.06 -12.45
N ALA A 374 -22.07 -14.95 -12.41
CA ALA A 374 -22.28 -15.97 -13.42
C ALA A 374 -23.60 -15.70 -14.14
N LEU A 375 -23.64 -15.96 -15.44
CA LEU A 375 -24.85 -15.89 -16.25
C LEU A 375 -25.03 -17.18 -17.04
N SER A 376 -26.29 -17.59 -17.19
CA SER A 376 -26.68 -18.67 -18.07
C SER A 376 -26.68 -18.17 -19.53
N PRO A 377 -26.41 -19.03 -20.51
CA PRO A 377 -26.49 -18.65 -21.92
C PRO A 377 -27.83 -17.99 -22.25
N ASN A 378 -27.80 -16.86 -22.98
CA ASN A 378 -28.95 -16.03 -23.35
C ASN A 378 -29.71 -15.32 -22.22
N ASP A 379 -29.27 -15.41 -20.96
CA ASP A 379 -29.81 -14.62 -19.85
C ASP A 379 -28.85 -13.48 -19.48
N TYR A 380 -29.17 -12.27 -19.92
CA TYR A 380 -28.36 -11.07 -19.67
C TYR A 380 -28.82 -10.25 -18.46
N SER A 381 -29.91 -10.67 -17.79
CA SER A 381 -30.42 -9.95 -16.60
C SER A 381 -29.41 -9.79 -15.46
N PRO A 382 -28.46 -10.73 -15.22
CA PRO A 382 -27.40 -10.51 -14.23
C PRO A 382 -26.48 -9.34 -14.58
N ILE A 383 -26.27 -9.05 -15.87
CA ILE A 383 -25.43 -7.92 -16.30
C ILE A 383 -26.14 -6.59 -16.01
N ASP A 384 -27.46 -6.54 -16.11
CA ASP A 384 -28.21 -5.33 -15.72
C ASP A 384 -28.10 -5.09 -14.21
N SER A 385 -28.17 -6.17 -13.40
CA SER A 385 -27.93 -6.12 -11.96
C SER A 385 -26.50 -5.69 -11.62
N LEU A 386 -25.51 -6.11 -12.42
CA LEU A 386 -24.13 -5.67 -12.30
C LEU A 386 -23.97 -4.18 -12.56
N CYS A 387 -24.60 -3.66 -13.62
CA CYS A 387 -24.55 -2.24 -13.96
C CYS A 387 -25.19 -1.41 -12.84
N GLN A 388 -26.37 -1.82 -12.36
CA GLN A 388 -27.01 -1.19 -11.20
C GLN A 388 -26.12 -1.23 -9.96
N CYS A 389 -25.48 -2.38 -9.69
CA CYS A 389 -24.55 -2.51 -8.58
C CYS A 389 -23.36 -1.55 -8.70
N ILE A 390 -22.77 -1.41 -9.89
CA ILE A 390 -21.66 -0.46 -10.15
C ILE A 390 -22.11 0.99 -9.93
N ASP A 391 -23.33 1.35 -10.35
CA ASP A 391 -23.88 2.69 -10.14
C ASP A 391 -24.17 2.98 -8.66
N GLU A 392 -24.73 2.01 -7.93
CA GLU A 392 -24.92 2.10 -6.47
C GLU A 392 -23.58 2.20 -5.73
N ILE A 393 -22.57 1.41 -6.14
CA ILE A 393 -21.21 1.49 -5.61
C ILE A 393 -20.62 2.87 -5.89
N ASN A 394 -20.73 3.38 -7.11
CA ASN A 394 -20.19 4.69 -7.48
C ASN A 394 -20.83 5.83 -6.67
N SER A 395 -22.15 5.76 -6.48
CA SER A 395 -22.91 6.73 -5.67
C SER A 395 -22.45 6.69 -4.21
N TRP A 396 -22.38 5.50 -3.62
CA TRP A 396 -21.90 5.30 -2.26
C TRP A 396 -20.44 5.74 -2.09
N MET A 397 -19.56 5.46 -3.06
CA MET A 397 -18.17 5.92 -3.01
C MET A 397 -18.12 7.45 -2.95
N CYS A 398 -18.90 8.13 -3.80
CA CYS A 398 -18.98 9.59 -3.80
C CYS A 398 -19.45 10.15 -2.45
N GLU A 399 -20.52 9.59 -1.87
CA GLU A 399 -21.03 9.99 -0.54
C GLU A 399 -19.98 9.85 0.56
N ASN A 400 -19.05 8.91 0.37
CA ASN A 400 -17.98 8.62 1.31
C ASN A 400 -16.63 9.21 0.87
N PHE A 401 -16.62 10.24 0.02
CA PHE A 401 -15.41 10.92 -0.46
C PHE A 401 -14.36 9.98 -1.09
N LEU A 402 -14.81 8.87 -1.68
CA LEU A 402 -14.02 7.96 -2.50
C LEU A 402 -14.37 8.16 -3.97
N GLN A 403 -13.41 7.91 -4.86
CA GLN A 403 -13.60 8.07 -6.30
C GLN A 403 -13.18 6.81 -7.04
N LEU A 404 -14.11 6.20 -7.78
CA LEU A 404 -13.79 5.15 -8.74
C LEU A 404 -13.04 5.73 -9.95
N ASN A 405 -12.01 5.03 -10.38
CA ASN A 405 -11.24 5.36 -11.57
C ASN A 405 -11.81 4.59 -12.77
N LYS A 406 -12.84 5.16 -13.40
CA LYS A 406 -13.54 4.53 -14.54
C LYS A 406 -12.60 4.12 -15.68
N GLU A 407 -11.56 4.91 -15.95
CA GLU A 407 -10.58 4.63 -17.03
C GLU A 407 -9.68 3.42 -16.73
N LYS A 408 -9.50 3.07 -15.47
CA LYS A 408 -8.66 1.94 -15.04
C LYS A 408 -9.43 0.70 -14.66
N ASN A 409 -10.74 0.80 -14.50
CA ASN A 409 -11.57 -0.37 -14.29
C ASN A 409 -11.36 -1.34 -15.45
N GLU A 410 -11.23 -2.63 -15.14
CA GLU A 410 -11.04 -3.67 -16.15
C GLU A 410 -12.18 -4.67 -16.09
N VAL A 411 -12.72 -5.06 -17.24
CA VAL A 411 -13.78 -6.05 -17.35
C VAL A 411 -13.28 -7.21 -18.19
N ILE A 412 -13.55 -8.45 -17.77
CA ILE A 412 -13.22 -9.66 -18.53
C ILE A 412 -14.34 -10.70 -18.36
N ALA A 413 -14.66 -11.39 -19.44
CA ALA A 413 -15.62 -12.50 -19.45
C ALA A 413 -14.90 -13.83 -19.71
N PHE A 414 -15.35 -14.90 -19.04
CA PHE A 414 -14.79 -16.24 -19.10
C PHE A 414 -15.87 -17.26 -19.45
N GLY A 415 -15.54 -18.24 -20.29
CA GLY A 415 -16.43 -19.34 -20.65
C GLY A 415 -16.29 -19.75 -22.11
N ASN A 416 -17.34 -20.34 -22.68
CA ASN A 416 -17.35 -20.73 -24.09
C ASN A 416 -17.15 -19.51 -25.00
N LYS A 417 -16.25 -19.63 -25.99
CA LYS A 417 -15.82 -18.52 -26.86
C LYS A 417 -16.97 -17.82 -27.58
N ASP A 418 -17.94 -18.56 -28.11
CA ASP A 418 -19.03 -17.98 -28.89
C ASP A 418 -20.03 -17.23 -28.00
N GLU A 419 -20.30 -17.75 -26.81
CA GLU A 419 -21.13 -17.10 -25.81
C GLU A 419 -20.43 -15.87 -25.20
N VAL A 420 -19.12 -15.94 -24.93
CA VAL A 420 -18.32 -14.79 -24.47
C VAL A 420 -18.41 -13.63 -25.47
N LEU A 421 -18.37 -13.88 -26.77
CA LEU A 421 -18.51 -12.81 -27.78
C LEU A 421 -19.86 -12.09 -27.69
N LYS A 422 -20.97 -12.83 -27.47
CA LYS A 422 -22.30 -12.24 -27.29
C LYS A 422 -22.37 -11.43 -25.99
N VAL A 423 -21.81 -11.97 -24.90
CA VAL A 423 -21.75 -11.30 -23.60
C VAL A 423 -20.91 -10.03 -23.66
N ASN A 424 -19.78 -10.05 -24.36
CA ASN A 424 -18.94 -8.86 -24.57
C ASN A 424 -19.71 -7.77 -25.31
N ALA A 425 -20.43 -8.11 -26.38
CA ALA A 425 -21.24 -7.14 -27.12
C ALA A 425 -22.32 -6.50 -26.24
N TYR A 426 -22.95 -7.29 -25.34
CA TYR A 426 -23.93 -6.75 -24.40
C TYR A 426 -23.28 -5.86 -23.33
N LEU A 427 -22.14 -6.26 -22.75
CA LEU A 427 -21.37 -5.43 -21.81
C LEU A 427 -20.94 -4.10 -22.44
N ASP A 428 -20.44 -4.13 -23.68
CA ASP A 428 -20.05 -2.93 -24.43
C ASP A 428 -21.25 -2.00 -24.65
N SER A 429 -22.44 -2.55 -24.93
CA SER A 429 -23.69 -1.75 -25.06
C SER A 429 -24.09 -1.05 -23.76
N ARG A 430 -23.62 -1.55 -22.61
CA ARG A 430 -23.81 -0.95 -21.27
C ARG A 430 -22.63 -0.07 -20.83
N GLY A 431 -21.65 0.15 -21.70
CA GLY A 431 -20.47 0.98 -21.42
C GLY A 431 -19.39 0.27 -20.59
N LEU A 432 -19.45 -1.06 -20.48
CA LEU A 432 -18.46 -1.89 -19.78
C LEU A 432 -17.51 -2.55 -20.78
N THR A 433 -16.51 -1.79 -21.23
CA THR A 433 -15.56 -2.28 -22.24
C THR A 433 -14.75 -3.48 -21.74
N THR A 434 -14.85 -4.58 -22.48
CA THR A 434 -14.18 -5.84 -22.13
C THR A 434 -12.74 -5.93 -22.62
N LYS A 435 -11.89 -6.66 -21.89
CA LYS A 435 -10.51 -6.98 -22.27
C LYS A 435 -10.33 -8.49 -22.36
N ASN A 436 -9.44 -8.92 -23.26
CA ASN A 436 -9.04 -10.33 -23.35
C ASN A 436 -8.07 -10.75 -22.24
N GLN A 437 -7.50 -9.78 -21.54
CA GLN A 437 -6.54 -9.98 -20.48
C GLN A 437 -6.62 -8.85 -19.46
N VAL A 438 -6.56 -9.21 -18.17
CA VAL A 438 -6.57 -8.25 -17.05
C VAL A 438 -5.52 -8.61 -16.03
N ARG A 439 -5.09 -7.65 -15.20
CA ARG A 439 -4.15 -7.92 -14.10
C ARG A 439 -4.86 -7.82 -12.75
N ASN A 440 -5.13 -8.98 -12.15
CA ASN A 440 -5.75 -9.06 -10.83
C ASN A 440 -4.72 -9.46 -9.76
N LEU A 441 -4.53 -8.63 -8.73
CA LEU A 441 -3.59 -8.85 -7.60
C LEU A 441 -2.18 -9.34 -8.02
N GLY A 442 -1.67 -8.81 -9.14
CA GLY A 442 -0.36 -9.15 -9.69
C GLY A 442 -0.33 -10.31 -10.68
N VAL A 443 -1.40 -11.11 -10.76
CA VAL A 443 -1.56 -12.22 -11.73
C VAL A 443 -2.25 -11.72 -13.00
N ILE A 444 -1.80 -12.21 -14.14
CA ILE A 444 -2.39 -11.91 -15.44
C ILE A 444 -3.42 -12.99 -15.74
N LEU A 445 -4.70 -12.61 -15.86
CA LEU A 445 -5.79 -13.50 -16.21
C LEU A 445 -6.14 -13.33 -17.69
N GLU A 446 -6.35 -14.44 -18.38
CA GLU A 446 -6.75 -14.51 -19.79
C GLU A 446 -8.13 -15.20 -19.88
N THR A 447 -8.89 -14.91 -20.92
CA THR A 447 -10.28 -15.42 -21.08
C THR A 447 -10.38 -16.95 -21.04
N ASP A 448 -9.30 -17.65 -21.40
CA ASP A 448 -9.19 -19.11 -21.38
C ASP A 448 -8.60 -19.68 -20.07
N LEU A 449 -8.22 -18.81 -19.12
CA LEU A 449 -7.50 -19.17 -17.89
C LEU A 449 -6.27 -20.06 -18.13
N SER A 450 -5.57 -19.90 -19.26
CA SER A 450 -4.34 -20.65 -19.55
C SER A 450 -3.14 -20.13 -18.74
N PHE A 451 -3.19 -18.89 -18.26
CA PHE A 451 -2.10 -18.18 -17.58
C PHE A 451 -0.81 -18.08 -18.42
N SER A 452 -0.89 -18.31 -19.73
CA SER A 452 0.24 -18.34 -20.64
C SER A 452 1.02 -17.04 -20.62
N SER A 453 0.31 -15.90 -20.65
CA SER A 453 0.92 -14.58 -20.59
C SER A 453 1.53 -14.28 -19.23
N HIS A 454 0.92 -14.75 -18.14
CA HIS A 454 1.49 -14.62 -16.80
C HIS A 454 2.83 -15.37 -16.71
N VAL A 455 2.85 -16.63 -17.12
CA VAL A 455 4.05 -17.47 -17.12
C VAL A 455 5.15 -16.85 -17.98
N LYS A 456 4.82 -16.37 -19.19
CA LYS A 456 5.79 -15.67 -20.06
C LYS A 456 6.37 -14.42 -19.38
N ALA A 457 5.53 -13.62 -18.71
CA ALA A 457 5.97 -12.41 -18.02
C ALA A 457 6.92 -12.74 -16.84
N VAL A 458 6.59 -13.76 -16.05
CA VAL A 458 7.43 -14.24 -14.95
C VAL A 458 8.75 -14.80 -15.46
N LEU A 459 8.72 -15.65 -16.50
CA LEU A 459 9.93 -16.19 -17.13
C LEU A 459 10.83 -15.09 -17.68
N LYS A 460 10.26 -14.06 -18.34
CA LYS A 460 11.04 -12.92 -18.84
C LYS A 460 11.76 -12.18 -17.71
N MET A 461 11.10 -12.00 -16.57
CA MET A 461 11.72 -11.40 -15.38
C MET A 461 12.84 -12.29 -14.82
N PHE A 462 12.60 -13.60 -14.74
CA PHE A 462 13.57 -14.58 -14.25
C PHE A 462 14.82 -14.68 -15.15
N PHE A 463 14.65 -14.76 -16.47
CA PHE A 463 15.77 -14.78 -17.42
C PHE A 463 16.57 -13.49 -17.38
N LYS A 464 15.91 -12.33 -17.22
CA LYS A 464 16.61 -11.05 -16.99
C LYS A 464 17.52 -11.16 -15.76
N ILE A 465 17.01 -11.70 -14.64
CA ILE A 465 17.78 -11.92 -13.42
C ILE A 465 18.97 -12.88 -13.64
N LEU A 466 18.73 -14.04 -14.27
CA LEU A 466 19.77 -15.03 -14.55
C LEU A 466 20.91 -14.47 -15.41
N TYR A 467 20.58 -13.69 -16.44
CA TYR A 467 21.58 -13.09 -17.32
C TYR A 467 22.51 -12.16 -16.54
N PHE A 468 21.98 -11.39 -15.59
CA PHE A 468 22.80 -10.54 -14.73
C PHE A 468 23.60 -11.31 -13.67
N SER A 469 23.18 -12.51 -13.25
CA SER A 469 23.95 -13.33 -12.31
C SER A 469 25.16 -14.05 -12.92
N LYS A 470 25.30 -14.03 -14.24
CA LYS A 470 26.46 -14.59 -14.96
C LYS A 470 27.64 -13.62 -15.11
N TYR A 471 27.45 -12.34 -14.77
CA TYR A 471 28.46 -11.28 -14.79
C TYR A 471 28.58 -10.65 -13.40
#